data_AF-A0A9D6SZC4-F1
#
_entry.id   AF-A0A9D6SZC4-F1
#
_cell.length_a   1.000
_cell.length_b   1.000
_cell.length_c   1.000
_cell.angle_alpha   90.00
_cell.angle_beta   90.00
_cell.angle_gamma   90.00
#
_symmetry.space_group_name_H-M   'P 1'
#
loop_
_entity.id
_entity.type
_entity.pdbx_description
1 polymer ?
#
loop_
_entity_poly.entity_id
_entity_poly.type
_entity_poly.pdbx_seq_one_letter_code
_entity_poly.pdbx_strand_id
1 'polypeptide(L)' 'VARRFAGAGVRVRTEQCIGEPAREIVRLAARRHADLVVLASHRVRPGRPATGLGTTSHKVAIFCASPVLLVK' A
#
# COMPACT_ATOMS: atom_id res chain seq x y z
N VAL A 1 -10.51 -0.13 11.89
CA VAL A 1 -9.24 -0.88 11.83
C VAL A 1 -8.28 -0.45 12.94
N ALA A 2 -7.87 0.83 13.03
CA ALA A 2 -6.93 1.32 14.04
C ALA A 2 -7.28 0.94 15.50
N ARG A 3 -8.56 1.08 15.91
CA ARG A 3 -9.04 0.68 17.25
C ARG A 3 -8.75 -0.78 17.61
N ARG A 4 -8.85 -1.70 16.64
CA ARG A 4 -8.59 -3.13 16.87
C ARG A 4 -7.12 -3.39 17.19
N PHE A 5 -6.21 -2.73 16.47
CA PHE A 5 -4.77 -2.84 16.70
C PHE A 5 -4.34 -2.14 18.01
N ALA A 6 -4.92 -0.98 18.31
CA ALA A 6 -4.67 -0.29 19.57
C ALA A 6 -5.10 -1.13 20.79
N GLY A 7 -6.27 -1.79 20.71
CA GLY A 7 -6.73 -2.71 21.77
C GLY A 7 -5.82 -3.94 21.97
N ALA A 8 -4.98 -4.27 20.99
CA ALA A 8 -3.97 -5.32 21.08
C ALA A 8 -2.58 -4.79 21.50
N GLY A 9 -2.48 -3.54 21.97
CA GLY A 9 -1.22 -2.94 22.42
C GLY A 9 -0.28 -2.48 21.29
N VAL A 10 -0.72 -2.54 20.04
CA VAL A 10 0.08 -2.07 18.89
C VAL A 10 0.01 -0.54 18.83
N ARG A 11 1.16 0.13 18.66
CA ARG A 11 1.19 1.57 18.39
C ARG A 11 0.65 1.85 16.99
N VAL A 12 -0.46 2.57 16.91
CA VAL A 12 -1.13 2.89 15.63
C VAL A 12 -1.11 4.38 15.36
N ARG A 13 -0.82 4.76 14.13
CA ARG A 13 -1.04 6.10 13.58
C ARG A 13 -1.94 5.99 12.36
N THR A 14 -2.90 6.90 12.23
CA THR A 14 -3.79 6.98 11.07
C THR A 14 -3.47 8.27 10.31
N GLU A 15 -3.29 8.17 9.00
CA GLU A 15 -2.96 9.29 8.14
C GLU A 15 -4.07 9.43 7.10
N GLN A 16 -4.60 10.64 6.92
CA GLN A 16 -5.44 10.99 5.79
C GLN A 16 -4.58 11.76 4.78
N CYS A 17 -4.53 11.26 3.55
CA CYS A 17 -3.78 11.88 2.47
C CYS A 17 -4.75 12.29 1.35
N ILE A 18 -4.47 13.42 0.69
CA ILE A 18 -5.29 13.95 -0.41
C ILE A 18 -4.41 14.01 -1.66
N GLY A 19 -4.89 13.41 -2.75
CA GLY A 19 -4.17 13.35 -4.03
C GLY A 19 -4.33 12.01 -4.73
N GLU A 20 -3.45 11.74 -5.68
CA GLU A 20 -3.41 10.45 -6.38
C GLU A 20 -2.93 9.35 -5.41
N PRO A 21 -3.67 8.24 -5.25
CA PRO A 21 -3.41 7.29 -4.17
C PRO A 21 -2.00 6.69 -4.15
N ALA A 22 -1.46 6.30 -5.30
CA ALA A 22 -0.15 5.67 -5.37
C ALA A 22 0.96 6.66 -5.01
N ARG A 23 0.87 7.88 -5.53
CA ARG A 23 1.80 8.97 -5.20
C ARG A 23 1.79 9.28 -3.70
N GLU A 24 0.60 9.34 -3.10
CA GLU A 24 0.46 9.64 -1.67
C GLU A 24 1.00 8.52 -0.78
N ILE A 25 0.75 7.25 -1.14
CA ILE A 25 1.31 6.10 -0.42
C ILE A 25 2.83 6.09 -0.48
N VAL A 26 3.43 6.26 -1.67
CA VAL A 26 4.89 6.29 -1.84
C VAL A 26 5.50 7.46 -1.05
N ARG A 27 4.89 8.64 -1.13
CA ARG A 27 5.35 9.83 -0.39
C ARG A 27 5.28 9.62 1.12
N LEU A 28 4.20 9.04 1.63
CA LEU A 28 4.03 8.78 3.06
C LEU A 28 5.03 7.73 3.55
N ALA A 29 5.22 6.64 2.79
CA ALA A 29 6.20 5.60 3.12
C ALA A 29 7.62 6.18 3.23
N ALA A 30 8.02 7.03 2.29
CA ALA A 30 9.30 7.73 2.34
C ALA A 30 9.41 8.68 3.55
N ARG A 31 8.39 9.54 3.78
CA ARG A 31 8.36 10.49 4.91
C ARG A 31 8.38 9.83 6.28
N ARG A 32 7.84 8.62 6.39
CA ARG A 32 7.78 7.86 7.64
C ARG A 32 8.90 6.83 7.77
N HIS A 33 9.78 6.73 6.77
CA HIS A 33 10.83 5.70 6.70
C HIS A 33 10.24 4.31 6.94
N ALA A 34 9.15 3.98 6.25
CA ALA A 34 8.49 2.70 6.42
C ALA A 34 9.39 1.57 5.93
N ASP A 35 9.59 0.53 6.74
CA ASP A 35 10.38 -0.64 6.35
C ASP A 35 9.58 -1.65 5.50
N LEU A 36 8.25 -1.52 5.49
CA LEU A 36 7.34 -2.37 4.71
C LEU A 36 6.03 -1.63 4.42
N VAL A 37 5.55 -1.74 3.18
CA VAL A 37 4.21 -1.30 2.78
C VAL A 37 3.37 -2.53 2.47
N VAL A 38 2.20 -2.66 3.11
CA VAL A 38 1.26 -3.76 2.88
C VAL A 38 0.01 -3.22 2.20
N LEU A 39 -0.35 -3.80 1.05
CA LEU A 39 -1.57 -3.44 0.32
C LEU A 39 -2.36 -4.70 -0.04
N ALA A 40 -3.69 -4.58 0.00
CA ALA A 40 -4.55 -5.54 -0.68
C ALA A 40 -4.48 -5.30 -2.19
N SER A 41 -4.50 -6.38 -2.99
CA SER A 41 -4.45 -6.29 -4.44
C SER A 41 -5.39 -7.30 -5.10
N HIS A 42 -5.92 -6.96 -6.27
CA HIS A 42 -6.75 -7.89 -7.04
C HIS A 42 -5.90 -9.00 -7.68
N ARG A 43 -6.48 -10.18 -7.89
CA ARG A 43 -5.85 -11.24 -8.69
C ARG A 43 -5.69 -10.79 -10.14
N VAL A 44 -4.48 -10.90 -10.65
CA VAL A 44 -4.22 -10.79 -12.10
C VAL A 44 -4.69 -12.09 -12.74
N ARG A 45 -5.53 -11.99 -13.77
CA ARG A 45 -6.05 -13.17 -14.46
C ARG A 45 -5.01 -13.67 -15.48
N PRO A 46 -4.66 -14.97 -15.50
CA PRO A 46 -3.64 -15.51 -16.41
C PRO A 46 -3.88 -15.17 -17.90
N GLY A 47 -5.15 -15.16 -18.33
CA GLY A 47 -5.53 -14.82 -19.72
C GLY A 47 -5.73 -13.31 -19.99
N ARG A 48 -5.54 -12.43 -19.00
CA ARG A 48 -5.68 -10.97 -19.13
C ARG A 48 -4.63 -10.24 -18.28
N PRO A 49 -3.33 -10.41 -18.56
CA PRO A 49 -2.27 -9.90 -17.69
C PRO A 49 -2.29 -8.36 -17.54
N ALA A 50 -2.79 -7.65 -18.55
CA ALA A 50 -2.90 -6.19 -18.54
C ALA A 50 -3.85 -5.64 -17.46
N THR A 51 -4.77 -6.43 -16.90
CA THR A 51 -5.73 -5.93 -15.89
C THR A 51 -5.08 -5.53 -14.58
N GLY A 52 -3.84 -5.97 -14.33
CA GLY A 52 -3.06 -5.56 -13.16
C GLY A 52 -2.27 -4.26 -13.38
N LEU A 53 -2.03 -3.86 -14.62
CA LEU A 53 -1.18 -2.71 -14.97
C LEU A 53 -1.87 -1.39 -14.64
N GLY A 54 -1.10 -0.41 -14.19
CA GLY A 54 -1.59 0.93 -13.85
C GLY A 54 -2.46 1.04 -12.59
N THR A 55 -2.81 -0.08 -11.94
CA THR A 55 -3.53 -0.08 -10.66
C THR A 55 -2.71 0.59 -9.55
N THR A 56 -3.37 1.07 -8.48
CA THR A 56 -2.68 1.64 -7.32
C THR A 56 -1.63 0.70 -6.74
N SER A 57 -1.98 -0.57 -6.50
CA SER A 57 -1.03 -1.56 -5.99
C SER A 57 0.15 -1.80 -6.93
N HIS A 58 -0.08 -1.75 -8.24
CA HIS A 58 0.99 -1.90 -9.23
C HIS A 58 1.93 -0.69 -9.24
N LYS A 59 1.38 0.53 -9.27
CA LYS A 59 2.17 1.75 -9.20
C LYS A 59 3.00 1.82 -7.91
N VAL A 60 2.41 1.49 -6.75
CA VAL A 60 3.13 1.47 -5.47
C VAL A 60 4.24 0.41 -5.48
N ALA A 61 3.96 -0.80 -5.99
CA ALA A 61 4.97 -1.86 -6.06
C ALA A 61 6.18 -1.51 -6.95
N ILE A 62 5.99 -0.66 -7.96
CA ILE A 62 7.08 -0.21 -8.85
C ILE A 62 7.82 1.01 -8.29
N PHE A 63 7.10 1.99 -7.73
CA PHE A 63 7.68 3.29 -7.38
C PHE A 63 8.06 3.44 -5.90
N CYS A 64 7.65 2.53 -5.02
CA CYS A 64 8.02 2.60 -3.61
C CYS A 64 9.45 2.08 -3.40
N ALA A 65 10.27 2.87 -2.70
CA ALA A 65 11.61 2.44 -2.31
C ALA A 65 11.57 1.36 -1.20
N SER A 66 10.53 1.37 -0.37
CA SER A 66 10.32 0.35 0.66
C SER A 66 9.78 -0.95 0.05
N PRO A 67 10.11 -2.12 0.61
CA PRO A 67 9.49 -3.39 0.25
C PRO A 67 7.95 -3.30 0.26
N VAL A 68 7.31 -3.91 -0.73
CA VAL A 68 5.85 -3.92 -0.88
C VAL A 68 5.32 -5.35 -0.84
N LEU A 69 4.45 -5.66 0.13
CA LEU A 69 3.72 -6.92 0.21
C LEU A 69 2.29 -6.75 -0.31
N LEU A 70 1.97 -7.46 -1.39
CA LEU A 70 0.63 -7.49 -1.98
C LEU A 70 -0.14 -8.73 -1.53
N VAL A 71 -1.18 -8.53 -0.71
CA VAL A 71 -2.04 -9.59 -0.15
C VAL A 71 -3.29 -9.78 -1.04
N LYS A 72 -3.73 -11.02 -1.25
CA LYS A 72 -4.88 -11.40 -2.10
C LYS A 72 -5.83 -12.38 -1.42
#